data_AF-A0A0T6AAD3-F1
#
_entry.id   AF-A0A0T6AAD3-F1
#
_cell.length_a   1.000
_cell.length_b   1.000
_cell.length_c   1.000
_cell.angle_alpha   90.00
_cell.angle_beta   90.00
_cell.angle_gamma   90.00
#
_symmetry.space_group_name_H-M   'P 1'
#
loop_
_entity.id
_entity.type
_entity.pdbx_description
1 polymer ?
#
loop_
_entity_poly.entity_id
_entity_poly.type
_entity_poly.pdbx_seq_one_letter_code
_entity_poly.pdbx_strand_id
1 'polypeptide(L)'
;MKAICRVGLVAVLALAIVAAPAWAQKLTGKPVTVTGRVVDNVCVWPAGLKGESHRECAIGCDKAGVRMALLDEKANVLYTVMADAPFKDPNAPLRDHFERMVTVKGTLYTAPGGQKILAVQEVKTAQAANPCAAKNPCGAKK
;
A
#
# COMPACT_ATOMS: atom_id res chain seq x y z
N MET A 1 -28.82 8.83 58.64
CA MET A 1 -27.54 9.19 57.97
C MET A 1 -26.83 7.96 57.37
N LYS A 2 -27.46 7.21 56.44
CA LYS A 2 -26.80 6.07 55.71
C LYS A 2 -27.31 5.86 54.27
N ALA A 3 -28.41 6.52 53.88
CA ALA A 3 -29.04 6.32 52.57
C ALA A 3 -28.51 7.25 51.46
N ILE A 4 -27.88 8.38 51.82
CA ILE A 4 -27.49 9.41 50.85
C ILE A 4 -26.18 9.06 50.13
N CYS A 5 -25.30 8.24 50.72
CA CYS A 5 -24.06 7.80 50.09
C CYS A 5 -24.24 6.71 49.00
N ARG A 6 -25.39 6.03 48.94
CA ARG A 6 -25.59 4.92 47.99
C ARG A 6 -26.16 5.36 46.64
N VAL A 7 -26.86 6.50 46.60
CA VAL A 7 -27.49 7.01 45.36
C VAL A 7 -26.47 7.75 44.48
N GLY A 8 -25.46 8.40 45.08
CA GLY A 8 -24.40 9.08 44.32
C GLY A 8 -23.44 8.12 43.59
N LEU A 9 -23.18 6.94 44.15
CA LEU A 9 -22.25 5.97 43.55
C LEU A 9 -22.84 5.30 42.29
N VAL A 10 -24.16 5.07 42.25
CA VAL A 10 -24.85 4.45 41.09
C VAL A 10 -24.96 5.44 39.92
N ALA A 11 -25.13 6.74 40.20
CA ALA A 11 -25.20 7.76 39.16
C ALA A 11 -23.86 8.01 38.45
N VAL A 12 -22.72 7.84 39.13
CA VAL A 12 -21.38 7.98 38.51
C VAL A 12 -21.00 6.76 37.69
N LEU A 13 -21.46 5.55 38.04
CA LEU A 13 -21.21 4.34 37.25
C LEU A 13 -22.04 4.26 35.96
N ALA A 14 -23.20 4.92 35.91
CA ALA A 14 -24.08 4.92 34.74
C ALA A 14 -23.59 5.86 33.61
N LEU A 15 -22.67 6.79 33.88
CA LEU A 15 -22.14 7.72 32.86
C LEU A 15 -20.91 7.20 32.09
N ALA A 16 -20.38 6.01 32.44
CA ALA A 16 -19.11 5.53 31.90
C ALA A 16 -19.23 4.61 30.66
N ILE A 17 -20.43 4.33 30.13
CA ILE A 17 -20.65 3.16 29.25
C ILE A 17 -20.81 3.48 27.74
N VAL A 18 -20.66 4.71 27.25
CA VAL A 18 -20.82 4.98 25.79
C VAL A 18 -19.70 5.79 25.16
N ALA A 19 -18.45 5.58 25.58
CA ALA A 19 -17.31 5.92 24.74
C ALA A 19 -16.98 4.72 23.85
N ALA A 20 -17.67 4.59 22.71
CA ALA A 20 -17.21 3.66 21.67
C ALA A 20 -15.75 4.02 21.33
N PRO A 21 -14.81 3.05 21.30
CA PRO A 21 -13.42 3.35 20.98
C PRO A 21 -13.38 3.99 19.59
N ALA A 22 -12.95 5.25 19.53
CA ALA A 22 -12.81 6.01 18.28
C ALA A 22 -11.85 5.36 17.27
N TRP A 23 -11.18 4.27 17.66
CA TRP A 23 -10.26 3.47 16.84
C TRP A 23 -10.95 2.36 16.04
N ALA A 24 -12.20 1.99 16.33
CA ALA A 24 -12.92 0.92 15.63
C ALA A 24 -13.60 1.39 14.34
N GLN A 25 -12.92 2.20 13.53
CA GLN A 25 -13.46 2.67 12.26
C GLN A 25 -13.31 1.58 11.19
N LYS A 26 -14.44 0.99 10.76
CA LYS A 26 -14.47 0.14 9.57
C LYS A 26 -14.14 1.01 8.35
N LEU A 27 -12.94 0.85 7.80
CA LEU A 27 -12.52 1.60 6.62
C LEU A 27 -13.35 1.17 5.40
N THR A 28 -14.02 2.13 4.77
CA THR A 28 -14.74 1.91 3.51
C THR A 28 -13.74 1.99 2.35
N GLY A 29 -13.50 0.85 1.71
CA GLY A 29 -12.63 0.76 0.55
C GLY A 29 -13.30 1.29 -0.72
N LYS A 30 -12.52 1.88 -1.63
CA LYS A 30 -12.98 2.33 -2.96
C LYS A 30 -12.28 1.54 -4.06
N PRO A 31 -13.00 1.02 -5.07
CA PRO A 31 -12.36 0.38 -6.22
C PRO A 31 -11.56 1.41 -7.01
N VAL A 32 -10.34 1.07 -7.39
CA VAL A 32 -9.42 1.95 -8.15
C VAL A 32 -8.61 1.16 -9.18
N THR A 33 -8.09 1.88 -10.17
CA THR A 33 -7.02 1.41 -11.05
C THR A 33 -5.86 2.38 -10.94
N VAL A 34 -4.68 1.90 -10.55
CA VAL A 34 -3.49 2.71 -10.27
C VAL A 34 -2.35 2.22 -11.14
N THR A 35 -1.59 3.14 -11.74
CA THR A 35 -0.35 2.78 -12.44
C THR A 35 0.84 3.26 -11.62
N GLY A 36 1.76 2.37 -11.32
CA GLY A 36 2.94 2.68 -10.51
C GLY A 36 4.03 1.64 -10.67
N ARG A 37 5.19 1.93 -10.10
CA ARG A 37 6.31 0.99 -10.03
C ARG A 37 6.18 0.13 -8.79
N VAL A 38 6.35 -1.18 -8.92
CA VAL A 38 6.53 -2.04 -7.74
C VAL A 38 7.92 -1.78 -7.19
N VAL A 39 8.04 -1.33 -5.94
CA VAL A 39 9.32 -0.95 -5.34
C VAL A 39 9.54 -1.62 -4.00
N ASP A 40 10.82 -1.84 -3.67
CA ASP A 40 11.25 -2.09 -2.30
C ASP A 40 11.49 -0.78 -1.53
N ASN A 41 10.76 -0.60 -0.42
CA ASN A 41 10.90 0.55 0.46
C ASN A 41 12.30 0.66 1.08
N VAL A 42 12.97 -0.46 1.36
CA VAL A 42 14.28 -0.45 2.03
C VAL A 42 15.35 0.20 1.17
N CYS A 43 15.23 0.12 -0.15
CA CYS A 43 16.24 0.64 -1.06
C CYS A 43 15.84 1.96 -1.73
N VAL A 44 14.55 2.16 -2.01
CA VAL A 44 14.09 3.38 -2.68
C VAL A 44 14.22 4.61 -1.78
N TRP A 45 14.01 4.49 -0.47
CA TRP A 45 14.01 5.65 0.43
C TRP A 45 15.39 6.14 0.86
N PRO A 46 16.28 5.29 1.41
CA PRO A 46 17.59 5.77 1.83
C PRO A 46 18.55 6.00 0.66
N ALA A 47 18.39 5.27 -0.45
CA ALA A 47 19.37 5.26 -1.53
C ALA A 47 18.79 5.68 -2.91
N GLY A 48 17.48 5.92 -3.01
CA GLY A 48 16.85 6.28 -4.29
C GLY A 48 16.88 5.18 -5.34
N LEU A 49 17.23 3.94 -4.96
CA LEU A 49 17.42 2.83 -5.88
C LEU A 49 16.07 2.26 -6.31
N LYS A 50 15.87 2.17 -7.62
CA LYS A 50 14.68 1.60 -8.24
C LYS A 50 14.93 1.27 -9.71
N GLY A 51 14.04 0.50 -10.33
CA GLY A 51 14.11 0.15 -11.74
C GLY A 51 14.84 -1.17 -12.00
N GLU A 52 14.89 -1.61 -13.26
CA GLU A 52 15.31 -2.98 -13.62
C GLU A 52 16.69 -3.36 -13.05
N SER A 53 17.63 -2.41 -12.97
CA SER A 53 18.97 -2.63 -12.38
C SER A 53 18.97 -2.93 -10.87
N HIS A 54 17.81 -2.82 -10.22
CA HIS A 54 17.63 -3.03 -8.79
C HIS A 54 16.71 -4.22 -8.47
N ARG A 55 16.26 -4.94 -9.50
CA ARG A 55 15.27 -6.00 -9.37
C ARG A 55 15.76 -7.18 -8.52
N GLU A 56 17.02 -7.57 -8.66
CA GLU A 56 17.64 -8.65 -7.88
C GLU A 56 17.67 -8.35 -6.38
N CYS A 57 17.86 -7.08 -6.02
CA CYS A 57 17.82 -6.65 -4.63
C CYS A 57 16.39 -6.74 -4.08
N ALA A 58 15.39 -6.24 -4.81
CA ALA A 58 13.98 -6.37 -4.44
C ALA A 58 13.55 -7.84 -4.26
N ILE A 59 14.03 -8.75 -5.13
CA ILE A 59 13.82 -10.21 -4.97
C ILE A 59 14.44 -10.72 -3.67
N GLY A 60 15.64 -10.26 -3.31
CA GLY A 60 16.28 -10.60 -2.04
C GLY A 60 15.45 -10.15 -0.83
N CYS A 61 14.95 -8.91 -0.87
CA CYS A 61 14.12 -8.34 0.19
C CYS A 61 12.78 -9.08 0.34
N ASP A 62 12.14 -9.44 -0.78
CA ASP A 62 10.93 -10.28 -0.77
C ASP A 62 11.18 -11.65 -0.11
N LYS A 63 12.30 -12.32 -0.44
CA LYS A 63 12.69 -13.58 0.21
C LYS A 63 12.94 -13.44 1.71
N ALA A 64 13.34 -12.26 2.17
CA ALA A 64 13.47 -11.92 3.58
C ALA A 64 12.15 -11.53 4.26
N GLY A 65 11.03 -11.53 3.53
CA GLY A 65 9.70 -11.18 4.03
C GLY A 65 9.37 -9.68 4.01
N VAL A 66 10.16 -8.87 3.28
CA VAL A 66 9.88 -7.44 3.12
C VAL A 66 8.68 -7.27 2.20
N ARG A 67 7.68 -6.50 2.66
CA ARG A 67 6.54 -6.10 1.84
C ARG A 67 6.95 -5.10 0.76
N MET A 68 6.53 -5.35 -0.47
CA MET A 68 6.69 -4.38 -1.54
C MET A 68 5.64 -3.28 -1.43
N ALA A 69 5.91 -2.15 -2.10
CA ALA A 69 4.98 -1.06 -2.26
C ALA A 69 4.74 -0.76 -3.74
N LEU A 70 3.70 0.03 -4.02
CA LEU A 70 3.46 0.57 -5.35
C LEU A 70 3.70 2.09 -5.31
N LEU A 71 4.67 2.57 -6.07
CA LEU A 71 5.01 3.99 -6.18
C LEU A 71 4.40 4.58 -7.45
N ASP A 72 3.41 5.45 -7.30
CA ASP A 72 2.93 6.30 -8.40
C ASP A 72 3.72 7.60 -8.39
N GLU A 73 4.75 7.65 -9.22
CA GLU A 73 5.64 8.82 -9.36
C GLU A 73 4.90 10.04 -9.94
N LYS A 74 3.81 9.85 -10.70
CA LYS A 74 3.04 10.95 -11.29
C LYS A 74 2.12 11.61 -10.26
N ALA A 75 1.45 10.79 -9.46
CA ALA A 75 0.59 11.27 -8.37
C ALA A 75 1.40 11.68 -7.13
N ASN A 76 2.69 11.32 -7.08
CA ASN A 76 3.54 11.44 -5.89
C ASN A 76 2.94 10.72 -4.67
N VAL A 77 2.50 9.48 -4.87
CA VAL A 77 1.86 8.66 -3.84
C VAL A 77 2.55 7.31 -3.74
N LEU A 78 2.91 6.93 -2.51
CA LEU A 78 3.26 5.56 -2.18
C LEU A 78 2.02 4.83 -1.65
N TYR A 79 1.69 3.70 -2.26
CA TYR A 79 0.66 2.80 -1.78
C TYR A 79 1.31 1.63 -1.05
N THR A 80 0.95 1.46 0.22
CA THR A 80 1.25 0.21 0.93
C THR A 80 0.38 -0.89 0.36
N VAL A 81 1.02 -1.97 -0.10
CA VAL A 81 0.30 -3.10 -0.69
C VAL A 81 -0.23 -4.02 0.41
N MET A 82 -1.46 -4.47 0.21
CA MET A 82 -2.13 -5.47 1.04
C MET A 82 -2.74 -6.55 0.14
N ALA A 83 -2.90 -7.76 0.67
CA ALA A 83 -3.68 -8.78 0.00
C ALA A 83 -5.18 -8.43 0.02
N ASP A 84 -5.94 -8.96 -0.95
CA ASP A 84 -7.39 -8.79 -1.05
C ASP A 84 -8.18 -9.66 -0.05
N ALA A 85 -7.53 -10.62 0.61
CA ALA A 85 -8.11 -11.50 1.60
C ALA A 85 -7.09 -11.90 2.68
N PRO A 86 -7.55 -12.35 3.87
CA PRO A 86 -6.69 -12.87 4.93
C PRO A 86 -5.84 -14.07 4.48
N PHE A 87 -4.72 -14.29 5.17
CA PHE A 87 -3.80 -15.43 4.97
C PHE A 87 -3.22 -15.56 3.57
N LYS A 88 -3.21 -14.47 2.80
CA LYS A 88 -2.54 -14.37 1.50
C LYS A 88 -1.31 -13.50 1.61
N ASP A 89 -0.30 -13.87 0.84
CA ASP A 89 0.91 -13.07 0.69
C ASP A 89 0.62 -11.85 -0.23
N PRO A 90 0.78 -10.61 0.27
CA PRO A 90 0.56 -9.41 -0.52
C PRO A 90 1.53 -9.24 -1.71
N ASN A 91 2.72 -9.83 -1.65
CA ASN A 91 3.73 -9.71 -2.70
C ASN A 91 3.52 -10.71 -3.85
N ALA A 92 2.76 -11.80 -3.63
CA ALA A 92 2.57 -12.87 -4.61
C ALA A 92 2.19 -12.38 -6.02
N PRO A 93 1.19 -11.51 -6.22
CA PRO A 93 0.82 -11.02 -7.55
C PRO A 93 1.82 -10.03 -8.15
N LEU A 94 2.85 -9.61 -7.41
CA LEU A 94 3.81 -8.58 -7.81
C LEU A 94 5.20 -9.13 -8.15
N ARG A 95 5.52 -10.38 -7.79
CA ARG A 95 6.87 -10.97 -7.89
C ARG A 95 7.48 -10.91 -9.29
N ASP A 96 6.67 -11.10 -10.33
CA ASP A 96 7.13 -11.02 -11.72
C ASP A 96 7.38 -9.58 -12.20
N HIS A 97 7.01 -8.60 -11.37
CA HIS A 97 6.96 -7.19 -11.71
C HIS A 97 7.77 -6.28 -10.77
N PHE A 98 8.59 -6.85 -9.87
CA PHE A 98 9.47 -6.05 -9.02
C PHE A 98 10.31 -5.09 -9.85
N GLU A 99 10.37 -3.84 -9.38
CA GLU A 99 11.05 -2.71 -9.99
C GLU A 99 10.52 -2.27 -11.37
N ARG A 100 9.39 -2.83 -11.82
CA ARG A 100 8.74 -2.51 -13.10
C ARG A 100 7.45 -1.72 -12.90
N MET A 101 7.04 -1.06 -13.98
CA MET A 101 5.76 -0.37 -14.03
C MET A 101 4.63 -1.37 -14.24
N VAL A 102 3.59 -1.25 -13.42
CA VAL A 102 2.38 -2.06 -13.49
C VAL A 102 1.14 -1.20 -13.41
N THR A 103 0.05 -1.71 -13.96
CA THR A 103 -1.30 -1.21 -13.72
C THR A 103 -2.00 -2.20 -12.79
N VAL A 104 -2.35 -1.73 -11.60
CA VAL A 104 -3.00 -2.51 -10.55
C VAL A 104 -4.46 -2.12 -10.47
N LYS A 105 -5.34 -3.11 -10.50
CA LYS A 105 -6.72 -2.93 -10.03
C LYS A 105 -6.85 -3.46 -8.62
N GLY A 106 -7.57 -2.72 -7.80
CA GLY A 106 -7.71 -3.07 -6.40
C GLY A 106 -8.68 -2.18 -5.65
N THR A 107 -8.70 -2.36 -4.33
CA THR A 107 -9.48 -1.52 -3.42
C THR A 107 -8.55 -0.63 -2.61
N LEU A 108 -8.73 0.67 -2.73
CA LEU A 108 -7.99 1.67 -1.96
C LEU A 108 -8.70 1.96 -0.64
N TYR A 109 -7.96 1.84 0.45
CA TYR A 109 -8.35 2.28 1.78
C TYR A 109 -7.50 3.48 2.18
N THR A 110 -8.07 4.39 2.94
CA THR A 110 -7.31 5.44 3.63
C THR A 110 -7.28 5.07 5.11
N ALA A 111 -6.13 4.65 5.59
CA ALA A 111 -5.90 4.28 6.98
C ALA A 111 -5.57 5.53 7.83
N PRO A 112 -5.55 5.42 9.18
CA PRO A 112 -5.16 6.51 10.06
C PRO A 112 -3.82 7.15 9.65
N GLY A 113 -3.73 8.48 9.80
CA GLY A 113 -2.59 9.26 9.33
C GLY A 113 -2.57 9.50 7.81
N GLY A 114 -3.66 9.18 7.09
CA GLY A 114 -3.78 9.44 5.65
C GLY A 114 -3.09 8.40 4.77
N GLN A 115 -2.60 7.30 5.35
CA GLN A 115 -1.89 6.24 4.63
C GLN A 115 -2.78 5.60 3.57
N LYS A 116 -2.24 5.45 2.36
CA LYS A 116 -2.93 4.84 1.22
C LYS A 116 -2.60 3.36 1.18
N ILE A 117 -3.60 2.52 1.48
CA ILE A 117 -3.46 1.06 1.47
C ILE A 117 -4.19 0.51 0.26
N LEU A 118 -3.49 -0.22 -0.61
CA LEU A 118 -4.05 -0.80 -1.83
C LEU A 118 -4.15 -2.31 -1.68
N ALA A 119 -5.38 -2.82 -1.59
CA ALA A 119 -5.65 -4.25 -1.69
C ALA A 119 -5.56 -4.69 -3.16
N VAL A 120 -4.53 -5.46 -3.50
CA VAL A 120 -4.24 -5.86 -4.89
C VAL A 120 -5.14 -7.01 -5.31
N GLN A 121 -5.84 -6.86 -6.44
CA GLN A 121 -6.71 -7.89 -7.01
C GLN A 121 -6.22 -8.38 -8.37
N GLU A 122 -5.76 -7.45 -9.22
CA GLU A 122 -5.25 -7.75 -10.56
C GLU A 122 -4.02 -6.89 -10.84
N VAL A 123 -2.98 -7.49 -11.42
CA VAL A 123 -1.75 -6.78 -11.82
C VAL A 123 -1.51 -7.03 -13.30
N LYS A 124 -1.29 -5.95 -14.05
CA LYS A 124 -0.88 -6.01 -15.45
C LYS A 124 0.44 -5.30 -15.61
N THR A 125 1.31 -5.82 -16.47
CA THR A 125 2.48 -5.06 -16.91
C THR A 125 1.97 -3.80 -17.61
N ALA A 126 2.35 -2.63 -17.10
CA ALA A 126 2.11 -1.41 -17.85
C ALA A 126 3.02 -1.50 -19.08
N GLN A 127 2.46 -1.37 -20.30
CA GLN A 127 3.30 -1.29 -21.49
C GLN A 127 4.40 -0.26 -21.21
N ALA A 128 5.66 -0.69 -21.28
CA ALA A 128 6.76 0.25 -21.32
C ALA A 128 6.43 1.23 -22.46
N ALA A 129 6.53 2.54 -22.19
CA ALA A 129 6.64 3.49 -23.28
C ALA A 129 7.88 3.03 -24.05
N ASN A 130 7.64 2.35 -25.17
CA ASN A 130 8.67 1.64 -25.91
C ASN A 130 9.61 2.75 -26.43
N PRO A 131 10.85 2.87 -25.91
CA PRO A 131 11.72 3.96 -26.31
C PRO A 131 12.04 3.88 -27.80
N CYS A 132 11.80 2.73 -28.43
CA CYS A 132 11.94 2.48 -29.86
C CYS A 132 10.67 2.74 -30.69
N ALA A 133 9.50 2.97 -30.07
CA ALA A 133 8.25 3.26 -30.79
C ALA A 133 8.07 4.74 -31.14
N ALA A 134 8.87 5.63 -30.52
CA ALA A 134 9.15 6.92 -31.11
C ALA A 134 10.00 6.67 -32.36
N LYS A 135 9.64 7.24 -33.50
CA LYS A 135 10.36 7.07 -34.78
C LYS A 135 11.88 7.28 -34.58
N ASN A 136 12.67 6.21 -34.64
CA ASN A 136 14.14 6.12 -34.77
C ASN A 136 15.06 6.85 -33.76
N PRO A 137 15.21 6.39 -32.50
CA PRO A 137 16.32 6.82 -31.62
C PRO A 137 17.46 5.81 -31.49
N CYS A 138 17.28 4.54 -31.87
CA CYS A 138 18.31 3.49 -31.72
C CYS A 138 19.24 3.34 -32.94
N GLY A 139 19.18 4.26 -33.90
CA GLY A 139 19.99 4.25 -35.13
C GLY A 139 21.19 5.21 -35.12
N ALA A 140 21.69 5.62 -33.96
CA ALA A 140 22.81 6.55 -33.88
C ALA A 140 23.85 6.12 -32.85
N LYS A 141 24.71 5.17 -33.23
CA LYS A 141 26.11 5.18 -32.81
C LYS A 141 26.99 4.85 -34.02
N LYS A 142 27.83 5.81 -34.37
CA LYS A 142 29.00 5.67 -35.24
C LYS A 142 30.07 4.83 -34.54
#